data_AF-A0A9W8HTX1-F1
#
_entry.id   AF-A0A9W8HTX1-F1
#
_cell.length_a   1.000
_cell.length_b   1.000
_cell.length_c   1.000
_cell.angle_alpha   90.00
_cell.angle_beta   90.00
_cell.angle_gamma   90.00
#
_symmetry.space_group_name_H-M   'P 1'
#
loop_
_entity.id
_entity.type
_entity.pdbx_description
1 polymer ?
#
loop_
_entity_poly.entity_id
_entity_poly.type
_entity_poly.pdbx_seq_one_letter_code
_entity_poly.pdbx_strand_id
1 'polypeptide(L)'
;DIPSPTNVWMSHGDHLESPPKDFVIIGSTATSAYAAVAHDSLPIYGIQFHPEVTHSVDGSLVLRNFVIGICECEANWTMASFIDKELERIRTLVGTHGSVIGAVSGGVDSTVAAVLMKRAIGDRFHAVLVDNGVMRLNECAQVKKTLADNLGINLTVADASDLFLGRLKGVTDPEKKRKIIGNTFIEVFEAEAHKIDEISRENGLGPIDWLLQGTLYPDVIESISFKGPSATIKSHHNVGGLLENMRLKLIEPLRELFKDEVRALGTLLEIPEDLIWRHPFPGPGIAIRVLGEVSPSQVEIARLADHIYIDEIKKAGLYRQISQAYAALLPVRSVGVMGDQRTYEQVIALRAVESKDFMTADWFPMPVEALKRISNRIINEVKGVNRVLYDVSSKPPSTIEFE
;
A
#
# COMPACT_ATOMS: atom_id res chain seq x y z
N ASP A 1 8.00 36.74 1.94
CA ASP A 1 8.87 35.70 2.53
C ASP A 1 9.44 34.69 1.53
N ILE A 2 9.03 34.68 0.25
CA ILE A 2 9.69 33.82 -0.75
C ILE A 2 11.04 34.44 -1.15
N PRO A 3 12.16 33.69 -1.12
CA PRO A 3 13.44 34.16 -1.63
C PRO A 3 13.35 34.60 -3.10
N SER A 4 14.07 35.68 -3.43
CA SER A 4 14.22 36.14 -4.81
C SER A 4 15.71 36.26 -5.14
N PRO A 5 16.24 35.46 -6.08
CA PRO A 5 15.53 34.46 -6.90
C PRO A 5 15.18 33.16 -6.12
N THR A 6 14.21 32.40 -6.63
CA THR A 6 13.90 31.01 -6.20
C THR A 6 13.82 30.08 -7.42
N ASN A 7 14.08 28.80 -7.19
CA ASN A 7 14.01 27.76 -8.22
C ASN A 7 12.65 27.08 -8.20
N VAL A 8 11.98 27.06 -9.35
CA VAL A 8 10.62 26.53 -9.51
C VAL A 8 10.52 25.56 -10.68
N TRP A 9 9.59 24.61 -10.59
CA TRP A 9 9.21 23.74 -11.70
C TRP A 9 8.17 24.43 -12.60
N MET A 10 8.66 25.11 -13.63
CA MET A 10 7.83 25.87 -14.57
C MET A 10 6.98 24.96 -15.45
N SER A 11 5.72 25.35 -15.68
CA SER A 11 4.92 24.81 -16.77
C SER A 11 5.24 25.55 -18.06
N HIS A 12 5.58 24.81 -19.12
CA HIS A 12 5.99 25.33 -20.43
C HIS A 12 4.89 25.21 -21.50
N GLY A 13 3.65 24.96 -21.11
CA GLY A 13 2.51 24.99 -22.02
C GLY A 13 2.10 26.43 -22.37
N ASP A 14 0.81 26.69 -22.32
CA ASP A 14 0.28 28.04 -22.52
C ASP A 14 0.78 29.00 -21.43
N HIS A 15 1.10 30.22 -21.81
CA HIS A 15 1.54 31.29 -20.91
C HIS A 15 0.80 32.59 -21.21
N LEU A 16 0.72 33.48 -20.22
CA LEU A 16 0.14 34.80 -20.41
C LEU A 16 1.01 35.64 -21.36
N GLU A 17 0.39 36.26 -22.37
CA GLU A 17 1.04 37.29 -23.21
C GLU A 17 0.91 38.70 -22.60
N SER A 18 -0.11 38.90 -21.75
CA SER A 18 -0.33 40.12 -20.98
C SER A 18 -1.12 39.80 -19.71
N PRO A 19 -0.94 40.55 -18.60
CA PRO A 19 -1.70 40.31 -17.39
C PRO A 19 -3.15 40.79 -17.59
N PRO A 20 -4.14 40.12 -16.99
CA PRO A 20 -5.51 40.62 -16.96
C PRO A 20 -5.59 42.01 -16.32
N LYS A 21 -6.68 42.74 -16.60
CA LYS A 21 -6.94 44.03 -15.95
C LYS A 21 -6.95 43.85 -14.42
N ASP A 22 -6.38 44.79 -13.70
CA ASP A 22 -6.33 44.83 -12.22
C ASP A 22 -5.44 43.73 -11.60
N PHE A 23 -4.51 43.16 -12.39
CA PHE A 23 -3.44 42.29 -11.91
C PHE A 23 -2.07 42.96 -12.05
N VAL A 24 -1.25 42.77 -11.02
CA VAL A 24 0.16 43.15 -10.99
C VAL A 24 1.07 41.93 -11.08
N ILE A 25 2.25 42.15 -11.65
CA ILE A 25 3.29 41.14 -11.80
C ILE A 25 4.06 41.04 -10.49
N ILE A 26 4.10 39.85 -9.91
CA ILE A 26 4.82 39.57 -8.66
C ILE A 26 5.96 38.56 -8.84
N GLY A 27 6.12 38.00 -10.04
CA GLY A 27 7.24 37.13 -10.38
C GLY A 27 7.45 37.03 -11.89
N SER A 28 8.72 36.95 -12.30
CA SER A 28 9.12 36.82 -13.71
C SER A 28 10.36 35.93 -13.84
N THR A 29 10.54 35.37 -15.04
CA THR A 29 11.76 34.65 -15.45
C THR A 29 12.28 35.23 -16.77
N ALA A 30 13.46 34.80 -17.20
CA ALA A 30 14.02 35.23 -18.48
C ALA A 30 13.14 34.87 -19.70
N THR A 31 12.32 33.82 -19.58
CA THR A 31 11.47 33.32 -20.67
C THR A 31 9.97 33.49 -20.42
N SER A 32 9.58 34.04 -19.26
CA SER A 32 8.16 34.28 -18.92
C SER A 32 8.05 35.54 -18.06
N ALA A 33 7.56 36.62 -18.66
CA ALA A 33 7.42 37.92 -18.00
C ALA A 33 6.33 37.93 -16.90
N TYR A 34 5.39 36.99 -16.94
CA TYR A 34 4.22 36.91 -16.05
C TYR A 34 4.16 35.58 -15.31
N ALA A 35 5.30 35.13 -14.78
CA ALA A 35 5.41 33.84 -14.11
C ALA A 35 4.59 33.76 -12.81
N ALA A 36 4.34 34.90 -12.16
CA ALA A 36 3.37 35.03 -11.08
C ALA A 36 2.68 36.39 -11.12
N VAL A 37 1.37 36.40 -10.89
CA VAL A 37 0.51 37.58 -10.87
C VAL A 37 -0.38 37.59 -9.63
N ALA A 38 -0.73 38.78 -9.14
CA ALA A 38 -1.69 38.96 -8.06
C ALA A 38 -2.69 40.04 -8.45
N HIS A 39 -3.94 39.88 -8.04
CA HIS A 39 -4.94 40.92 -8.22
C HIS A 39 -4.66 42.07 -7.22
N ASP A 40 -4.84 43.31 -7.65
CA ASP A 40 -4.52 44.52 -6.88
C ASP A 40 -5.27 44.67 -5.55
N SER A 41 -6.47 44.07 -5.43
CA SER A 41 -7.37 44.25 -4.28
C SER A 41 -8.04 42.96 -3.80
N LEU A 42 -8.14 41.94 -4.64
CA LEU A 42 -8.76 40.66 -4.30
C LEU A 42 -7.68 39.62 -3.96
N PRO A 43 -7.97 38.62 -3.10
CA PRO A 43 -7.02 37.55 -2.75
C PRO A 43 -6.92 36.51 -3.87
N ILE A 44 -6.71 36.96 -5.10
CA ILE A 44 -6.60 36.13 -6.30
C ILE A 44 -5.16 36.17 -6.78
N TYR A 45 -4.57 35.00 -6.93
CA TYR A 45 -3.17 34.81 -7.31
C TYR A 45 -3.10 33.81 -8.47
N GLY A 46 -2.22 34.07 -9.42
CA GLY A 46 -1.91 33.17 -10.52
C GLY A 46 -0.43 32.86 -10.54
N ILE A 47 -0.07 31.59 -10.70
CA ILE A 47 1.32 31.14 -10.84
C ILE A 47 1.43 30.19 -12.03
N GLN A 48 2.51 30.31 -12.79
CA GLN A 48 2.79 29.50 -13.98
C GLN A 48 3.63 28.24 -13.66
N PHE A 49 3.99 28.04 -12.39
CA PHE A 49 4.80 26.92 -11.91
C PHE A 49 4.01 26.08 -10.91
N HIS A 50 4.52 24.87 -10.66
CA HIS A 50 3.91 23.90 -9.75
C HIS A 50 4.55 24.00 -8.35
N PRO A 51 3.92 24.65 -7.35
CA PRO A 51 4.47 24.76 -6.00
C PRO A 51 4.37 23.45 -5.19
N GLU A 52 3.59 22.48 -5.65
CA GLU A 52 3.34 21.20 -4.99
C GLU A 52 4.46 20.17 -5.20
N VAL A 53 5.31 20.36 -6.22
CA VAL A 53 6.37 19.40 -6.54
C VAL A 53 7.68 19.77 -5.85
N THR A 54 8.45 18.75 -5.44
CA THR A 54 9.73 18.94 -4.72
C THR A 54 10.81 19.65 -5.54
N HIS A 55 10.64 19.76 -6.87
CA HIS A 55 11.54 20.50 -7.74
C HIS A 55 11.39 22.03 -7.56
N SER A 56 10.27 22.50 -7.01
CA SER A 56 10.07 23.88 -6.58
C SER A 56 10.56 24.03 -5.14
N VAL A 57 11.77 24.58 -4.97
CA VAL A 57 12.50 24.57 -3.69
C VAL A 57 11.71 25.22 -2.56
N ASP A 58 11.05 26.34 -2.84
CA ASP A 58 10.22 27.08 -1.87
C ASP A 58 8.71 26.84 -2.09
N GLY A 59 8.33 25.81 -2.86
CA GLY A 59 6.94 25.55 -3.24
C GLY A 59 6.01 25.32 -2.04
N SER A 60 6.47 24.57 -1.02
CA SER A 60 5.73 24.38 0.22
C SER A 60 5.52 25.69 1.00
N LEU A 61 6.46 26.64 0.92
CA LEU A 61 6.30 27.95 1.54
C LEU A 61 5.27 28.81 0.80
N VAL A 62 5.22 28.73 -0.53
CA VAL A 62 4.17 29.38 -1.34
C VAL A 62 2.79 28.86 -0.92
N LEU A 63 2.61 27.54 -0.87
CA LEU A 63 1.34 26.93 -0.45
C LEU A 63 1.00 27.30 1.00
N ARG A 64 1.96 27.28 1.91
CA ARG A 64 1.75 27.68 3.31
C ARG A 64 1.30 29.13 3.44
N ASN A 65 1.94 30.06 2.71
CA ASN A 65 1.56 31.47 2.73
C ASN A 65 0.15 31.68 2.21
N PHE A 66 -0.26 30.91 1.19
CA PHE A 66 -1.62 30.95 0.69
C PHE A 66 -2.62 30.41 1.72
N VAL A 67 -2.43 29.19 2.22
CA VAL A 67 -3.39 28.52 3.11
C VAL A 67 -3.48 29.20 4.48
N ILE A 68 -2.34 29.49 5.11
CA ILE A 68 -2.30 30.04 6.48
C ILE A 68 -2.37 31.56 6.47
N GLY A 69 -1.66 32.21 5.55
CA GLY A 69 -1.53 33.67 5.52
C GLY A 69 -2.70 34.35 4.83
N ILE A 70 -3.06 33.91 3.62
CA ILE A 70 -4.08 34.56 2.78
C ILE A 70 -5.48 34.04 3.09
N CYS A 71 -5.65 32.71 3.17
CA CYS A 71 -6.93 32.09 3.50
C CYS A 71 -7.21 32.06 5.01
N GLU A 72 -6.24 32.46 5.84
CA GLU A 72 -6.33 32.50 7.30
C GLU A 72 -6.80 31.17 7.91
N CYS A 73 -6.48 30.04 7.26
CA CYS A 73 -6.85 28.72 7.77
C CYS A 73 -6.01 28.39 9.01
N GLU A 74 -6.66 27.85 10.04
CA GLU A 74 -5.97 27.31 11.20
C GLU A 74 -5.29 25.97 10.87
N ALA A 75 -4.05 25.79 11.30
CA ALA A 75 -3.31 24.53 11.17
C ALA A 75 -3.75 23.50 12.24
N ASN A 76 -5.06 23.26 12.35
CA ASN A 76 -5.66 22.40 13.37
C ASN A 76 -5.85 20.94 12.94
N TRP A 77 -5.55 20.61 11.67
CA TRP A 77 -5.49 19.23 11.19
C TRP A 77 -4.21 18.55 11.70
N THR A 78 -4.34 17.80 12.79
CA THR A 78 -3.26 17.01 13.36
C THR A 78 -3.72 15.58 13.60
N MET A 79 -2.83 14.61 13.41
CA MET A 79 -3.18 13.20 13.61
C MET A 79 -3.64 12.88 15.04
N ALA A 80 -3.16 13.63 16.05
CA ALA A 80 -3.66 13.52 17.42
C ALA A 80 -5.15 13.91 17.51
N SER A 81 -5.51 15.08 16.98
CA SER A 81 -6.92 15.51 16.94
C SER A 81 -7.80 14.61 16.08
N PHE A 82 -7.23 14.00 15.05
CA PHE A 82 -7.93 13.06 14.18
C PHE A 82 -8.31 11.78 14.94
N ILE A 83 -7.41 11.22 15.76
CA ILE A 83 -7.70 10.01 16.56
C ILE A 83 -8.95 10.23 17.41
N ASP A 84 -9.01 11.31 18.19
CA ASP A 84 -10.11 11.52 19.13
C ASP A 84 -11.46 11.68 18.42
N LYS A 85 -11.48 12.50 17.35
CA LYS A 85 -12.67 12.69 16.51
C LYS A 85 -13.13 11.40 15.87
N GLU A 86 -12.19 10.61 15.35
CA GLU A 86 -12.48 9.38 14.64
C GLU A 86 -12.99 8.29 15.61
N LEU A 87 -12.42 8.18 16.81
CA LEU A 87 -12.92 7.28 17.85
C LEU A 87 -14.36 7.63 18.27
N GLU A 88 -14.68 8.92 18.42
CA GLU A 88 -16.03 9.37 18.72
C GLU A 88 -17.01 9.07 17.58
N ARG A 89 -16.59 9.31 16.32
CA ARG A 89 -17.37 8.99 15.12
C ARG A 89 -17.69 7.50 15.05
N ILE A 90 -16.69 6.64 15.25
CA ILE A 90 -16.85 5.18 15.24
C ILE A 90 -17.84 4.75 16.33
N ARG A 91 -17.69 5.24 17.57
CA ARG A 91 -18.60 4.92 18.69
C ARG A 91 -20.04 5.34 18.40
N THR A 92 -20.22 6.51 17.80
CA THR A 92 -21.53 7.04 17.44
C THR A 92 -22.19 6.22 16.32
N LEU A 93 -21.43 5.85 15.28
CA LEU A 93 -21.95 5.07 14.15
C LEU A 93 -22.30 3.63 14.54
N VAL A 94 -21.41 2.97 15.27
CA VAL A 94 -21.58 1.57 15.68
C VAL A 94 -22.56 1.45 16.85
N GLY A 95 -22.70 2.50 17.67
CA GLY A 95 -23.56 2.53 18.83
C GLY A 95 -23.07 1.65 19.98
N THR A 96 -23.95 1.43 20.96
CA THR A 96 -23.63 0.68 22.20
C THR A 96 -23.64 -0.83 22.02
N HIS A 97 -24.35 -1.35 21.00
CA HIS A 97 -24.56 -2.78 20.81
C HIS A 97 -24.00 -3.32 19.48
N GLY A 98 -23.80 -2.48 18.46
CA GLY A 98 -23.32 -2.96 17.16
C GLY A 98 -21.91 -3.55 17.22
N SER A 99 -21.63 -4.52 16.36
CA SER A 99 -20.31 -5.10 16.17
C SER A 99 -19.80 -4.84 14.75
N VAL A 100 -18.49 -4.85 14.59
CA VAL A 100 -17.81 -4.59 13.32
C VAL A 100 -16.96 -5.80 12.97
N ILE A 101 -17.04 -6.27 11.74
CA ILE A 101 -16.12 -7.29 11.21
C ILE A 101 -15.19 -6.66 10.16
N GLY A 102 -13.95 -7.12 10.05
CA GLY A 102 -13.01 -6.60 9.08
C GLY A 102 -12.00 -7.63 8.61
N ALA A 103 -11.68 -7.60 7.32
CA ALA A 103 -10.54 -8.34 6.78
C ALA A 103 -9.24 -7.61 7.15
N VAL A 104 -8.33 -8.29 7.83
CA VAL A 104 -7.04 -7.73 8.23
C VAL A 104 -5.91 -8.51 7.59
N SER A 105 -5.22 -7.87 6.64
CA SER A 105 -4.13 -8.47 5.86
C SER A 105 -2.76 -8.41 6.54
N GLY A 106 -2.62 -7.68 7.64
CA GLY A 106 -1.32 -7.37 8.26
C GLY A 106 -0.52 -6.29 7.52
N GLY A 107 -1.15 -5.59 6.57
CA GLY A 107 -0.65 -4.34 6.02
C GLY A 107 -0.85 -3.18 6.99
N VAL A 108 -0.17 -2.06 6.73
CA VAL A 108 -0.24 -0.87 7.62
C VAL A 108 -1.66 -0.31 7.72
N ASP A 109 -2.39 -0.18 6.60
CA ASP A 109 -3.73 0.44 6.59
C ASP A 109 -4.74 -0.40 7.38
N SER A 110 -4.80 -1.70 7.07
CA SER A 110 -5.70 -2.63 7.76
C SER A 110 -5.35 -2.77 9.24
N THR A 111 -4.07 -2.65 9.61
CA THR A 111 -3.68 -2.67 11.03
C THR A 111 -4.06 -1.38 11.75
N VAL A 112 -3.78 -0.21 11.17
CA VAL A 112 -4.15 1.08 11.77
C VAL A 112 -5.67 1.15 11.95
N ALA A 113 -6.44 0.75 10.93
CA ALA A 113 -7.89 0.66 11.00
C ALA A 113 -8.36 -0.32 12.10
N ALA A 114 -7.74 -1.49 12.21
CA ALA A 114 -8.05 -2.47 13.26
C ALA A 114 -7.76 -1.94 14.67
N VAL A 115 -6.65 -1.21 14.86
CA VAL A 115 -6.31 -0.59 16.15
C VAL A 115 -7.29 0.52 16.52
N LEU A 116 -7.71 1.36 15.56
CA LEU A 116 -8.76 2.34 15.79
C LEU A 116 -10.07 1.67 16.24
N MET A 117 -10.49 0.60 15.56
CA MET A 117 -11.68 -0.15 15.95
C MET A 117 -11.55 -0.75 17.36
N LYS A 118 -10.42 -1.39 17.68
CA LYS A 118 -10.17 -1.93 19.02
C LYS A 118 -10.25 -0.85 20.10
N ARG A 119 -9.67 0.35 19.86
CA ARG A 119 -9.73 1.48 20.80
C ARG A 119 -11.14 2.09 20.92
N ALA A 120 -11.90 2.08 19.82
CA ALA A 120 -13.24 2.66 19.81
C ALA A 120 -14.28 1.77 20.48
N ILE A 121 -14.29 0.48 20.15
CA ILE A 121 -15.39 -0.46 20.48
C ILE A 121 -14.96 -1.75 21.17
N GLY A 122 -13.66 -1.95 21.43
CA GLY A 122 -13.15 -3.10 22.18
C GLY A 122 -13.32 -4.43 21.43
N ASP A 123 -13.79 -5.46 22.14
CA ASP A 123 -13.93 -6.83 21.61
C ASP A 123 -15.11 -7.01 20.63
N ARG A 124 -15.91 -5.95 20.43
CA ARG A 124 -16.94 -5.89 19.39
C ARG A 124 -16.38 -5.70 17.99
N PHE A 125 -15.07 -5.48 17.87
CA PHE A 125 -14.37 -5.56 16.59
C PHE A 125 -13.81 -6.97 16.39
N HIS A 126 -14.26 -7.63 15.32
CA HIS A 126 -13.82 -8.96 14.91
C HIS A 126 -12.94 -8.84 13.65
N ALA A 127 -11.67 -9.21 13.78
CA ALA A 127 -10.75 -9.26 12.66
C ALA A 127 -10.69 -10.67 12.08
N VAL A 128 -10.64 -10.77 10.74
CA VAL A 128 -10.40 -12.02 10.03
C VAL A 128 -9.14 -11.89 9.18
N LEU A 129 -8.17 -12.75 9.42
CA LEU A 129 -7.00 -12.95 8.56
C LEU A 129 -7.20 -14.24 7.79
N VAL A 130 -7.33 -14.16 6.46
CA VAL A 130 -7.41 -15.33 5.59
C VAL A 130 -5.99 -15.72 5.16
N ASP A 131 -5.52 -16.91 5.55
CA ASP A 131 -4.35 -17.51 4.96
C ASP A 131 -4.73 -18.15 3.63
N ASN A 132 -4.32 -17.48 2.55
CA ASN A 132 -4.59 -17.94 1.19
C ASN A 132 -3.49 -18.86 0.63
N GLY A 133 -2.54 -19.29 1.46
CA GLY A 133 -1.46 -20.18 1.06
C GLY A 133 -0.37 -19.51 0.21
N VAL A 134 -0.52 -18.23 -0.17
CA VAL A 134 0.44 -17.46 -0.98
C VAL A 134 0.95 -16.21 -0.26
N MET A 135 0.82 -16.18 1.08
CA MET A 135 1.43 -15.16 1.95
C MET A 135 2.96 -15.30 2.02
N ARG A 136 3.69 -14.33 2.57
CA ARG A 136 5.14 -14.46 2.85
C ARG A 136 5.43 -15.56 3.88
N LEU A 137 6.70 -15.97 3.97
CA LEU A 137 7.14 -16.96 4.95
C LEU A 137 6.80 -16.49 6.37
N ASN A 138 6.09 -17.32 7.13
CA ASN A 138 5.63 -17.06 8.51
C ASN A 138 4.73 -15.81 8.67
N GLU A 139 4.16 -15.29 7.59
CA GLU A 139 3.35 -14.06 7.61
C GLU A 139 2.20 -14.15 8.62
N CYS A 140 1.36 -15.17 8.48
CA CYS A 140 0.15 -15.31 9.28
C CYS A 140 0.46 -15.48 10.77
N ALA A 141 1.52 -16.22 11.10
CA ALA A 141 1.99 -16.37 12.47
C ALA A 141 2.48 -15.03 13.06
N GLN A 142 3.24 -14.25 12.28
CA GLN A 142 3.73 -12.93 12.71
C GLN A 142 2.59 -11.91 12.87
N VAL A 143 1.64 -11.90 11.93
CA VAL A 143 0.46 -11.03 11.99
C VAL A 143 -0.40 -11.42 13.19
N LYS A 144 -0.65 -12.72 13.41
CA LYS A 144 -1.39 -13.20 14.58
C LYS A 144 -0.74 -12.76 15.89
N LYS A 145 0.57 -12.99 16.04
CA LYS A 145 1.32 -12.55 17.23
C LYS A 145 1.20 -11.04 17.45
N THR A 146 1.32 -10.26 16.37
CA THR A 146 1.32 -8.80 16.48
C THR A 146 -0.07 -8.25 16.80
N LEU A 147 -1.10 -8.68 16.06
CA LEU A 147 -2.45 -8.14 16.22
C LEU A 147 -3.16 -8.73 17.44
N ALA A 148 -3.11 -10.04 17.63
CA ALA A 148 -3.80 -10.70 18.74
C ALA A 148 -3.01 -10.56 20.05
N ASP A 149 -1.76 -11.04 20.08
CA ASP A 149 -1.04 -11.15 21.35
C ASP A 149 -0.53 -9.79 21.85
N ASN A 150 -0.03 -8.92 20.96
CA ASN A 150 0.54 -7.62 21.37
C ASN A 150 -0.51 -6.50 21.40
N LEU A 151 -1.44 -6.45 20.43
CA LEU A 151 -2.42 -5.37 20.30
C LEU A 151 -3.82 -5.74 20.82
N GLY A 152 -4.02 -6.99 21.24
CA GLY A 152 -5.28 -7.46 21.84
C GLY A 152 -6.46 -7.48 20.86
N ILE A 153 -6.22 -7.49 19.55
CA ILE A 153 -7.29 -7.54 18.54
C ILE A 153 -7.91 -8.95 18.54
N ASN A 154 -9.23 -9.02 18.56
CA ASN A 154 -9.98 -10.27 18.43
C ASN A 154 -9.83 -10.80 16.99
N LEU A 155 -8.79 -11.61 16.75
CA LEU A 155 -8.40 -12.07 15.42
C LEU A 155 -8.69 -13.56 15.23
N THR A 156 -9.53 -13.85 14.24
CA THR A 156 -9.71 -15.20 13.68
C THR A 156 -8.76 -15.38 12.50
N VAL A 157 -7.96 -16.45 12.53
CA VAL A 157 -7.14 -16.86 11.37
C VAL A 157 -7.83 -18.01 10.67
N ALA A 158 -8.23 -17.78 9.42
CA ALA A 158 -8.88 -18.77 8.58
C ALA A 158 -7.88 -19.34 7.59
N ASP A 159 -7.45 -20.58 7.82
CA ASP A 159 -6.57 -21.28 6.88
C ASP A 159 -7.38 -21.85 5.72
N ALA A 160 -7.19 -21.26 4.54
CA ALA A 160 -7.79 -21.70 3.29
C ALA A 160 -6.72 -22.07 2.25
N SER A 161 -5.47 -22.29 2.67
CA SER A 161 -4.33 -22.48 1.78
C SER A 161 -4.57 -23.56 0.71
N ASP A 162 -5.11 -24.72 1.11
CA ASP A 162 -5.41 -25.82 0.19
C ASP A 162 -6.49 -25.47 -0.83
N LEU A 163 -7.50 -24.69 -0.44
CA LEU A 163 -8.57 -24.24 -1.33
C LEU A 163 -8.01 -23.32 -2.41
N PHE A 164 -7.21 -22.33 -2.03
CA PHE A 164 -6.60 -21.38 -2.97
C PHE A 164 -5.63 -22.08 -3.91
N LEU A 165 -4.70 -22.88 -3.39
CA LEU A 165 -3.71 -23.59 -4.20
C LEU A 165 -4.38 -24.64 -5.11
N GLY A 166 -5.45 -25.28 -4.63
CA GLY A 166 -6.26 -26.19 -5.45
C GLY A 166 -6.92 -25.49 -6.65
N ARG A 167 -7.45 -24.28 -6.45
CA ARG A 167 -8.07 -23.47 -7.52
C ARG A 167 -7.06 -22.83 -8.47
N LEU A 168 -5.83 -22.59 -8.02
CA LEU A 168 -4.74 -22.03 -8.84
C LEU A 168 -4.01 -23.08 -9.71
N LYS A 169 -4.26 -24.37 -9.48
CA LYS A 169 -3.63 -25.47 -10.21
C LYS A 169 -3.85 -25.34 -11.73
N GLY A 170 -2.77 -25.39 -12.50
CA GLY A 170 -2.79 -25.25 -13.96
C GLY A 170 -3.10 -23.85 -14.49
N VAL A 171 -3.24 -22.84 -13.62
CA VAL A 171 -3.54 -21.46 -14.04
C VAL A 171 -2.24 -20.69 -14.24
N THR A 172 -1.99 -20.25 -15.47
CA THR A 172 -0.79 -19.48 -15.82
C THR A 172 -1.09 -18.02 -16.16
N ASP A 173 -2.33 -17.70 -16.52
CA ASP A 173 -2.74 -16.35 -16.91
C ASP A 173 -2.86 -15.44 -15.66
N PRO A 174 -2.12 -14.31 -15.61
CA PRO A 174 -2.09 -13.42 -14.44
C PRO A 174 -3.47 -12.89 -14.02
N GLU A 175 -4.28 -12.49 -14.99
CA GLU A 175 -5.61 -11.92 -14.72
C GLU A 175 -6.56 -12.98 -14.18
N LYS A 176 -6.49 -14.22 -14.69
CA LYS A 176 -7.23 -15.35 -14.12
C LYS A 176 -6.77 -15.66 -12.70
N LYS A 177 -5.46 -15.63 -12.41
CA LYS A 177 -4.93 -15.82 -11.04
C LYS A 177 -5.53 -14.78 -10.09
N ARG A 178 -5.49 -13.50 -10.48
CA ARG A 178 -6.06 -12.38 -9.70
C ARG A 178 -7.55 -12.59 -9.42
N LYS A 179 -8.35 -12.94 -10.44
CA LYS A 179 -9.79 -13.20 -10.28
C LYS A 179 -10.08 -14.39 -9.38
N ILE A 180 -9.36 -15.50 -9.54
CA ILE A 180 -9.54 -16.70 -8.72
C ILE A 180 -9.25 -16.39 -7.25
N ILE A 181 -8.15 -15.69 -6.97
CA ILE A 181 -7.76 -15.33 -5.60
C ILE A 181 -8.79 -14.36 -5.01
N GLY A 182 -9.18 -13.31 -5.75
CA GLY A 182 -10.19 -12.34 -5.29
C GLY A 182 -11.52 -13.01 -4.94
N ASN A 183 -12.06 -13.84 -5.84
CA ASN A 183 -13.35 -14.52 -5.62
C ASN A 183 -13.28 -15.53 -4.46
N THR A 184 -12.19 -16.30 -4.37
CA THR A 184 -12.02 -17.29 -3.30
C THR A 184 -11.84 -16.61 -1.95
N PHE A 185 -11.17 -15.46 -1.89
CA PHE A 185 -11.06 -14.66 -0.69
C PHE A 185 -12.42 -14.17 -0.18
N ILE A 186 -13.26 -13.68 -1.09
CA ILE A 186 -14.62 -13.25 -0.77
C ILE A 186 -15.41 -14.40 -0.16
N GLU A 187 -15.43 -15.57 -0.81
CA GLU A 187 -16.14 -16.76 -0.34
C GLU A 187 -15.69 -17.22 1.06
N VAL A 188 -14.37 -17.27 1.30
CA VAL A 188 -13.82 -17.66 2.61
C VAL A 188 -14.16 -16.61 3.67
N PHE A 189 -14.02 -15.33 3.36
CA PHE A 189 -14.34 -14.26 4.30
C PHE A 189 -15.82 -14.25 4.68
N GLU A 190 -16.74 -14.45 3.73
CA GLU A 190 -18.18 -14.56 4.01
C GLU A 190 -18.48 -15.75 4.92
N ALA A 191 -17.90 -16.92 4.63
CA ALA A 191 -18.10 -18.12 5.45
C ALA A 191 -17.62 -17.91 6.90
N GLU A 192 -16.49 -17.23 7.10
CA GLU A 192 -15.98 -16.91 8.43
C GLU A 192 -16.78 -15.81 9.11
N ALA A 193 -17.25 -14.80 8.36
CA ALA A 193 -18.11 -13.75 8.88
C ALA A 193 -19.42 -14.31 9.45
N HIS A 194 -20.04 -15.27 8.75
CA HIS A 194 -21.24 -15.95 9.24
C HIS A 194 -21.00 -16.71 10.54
N LYS A 195 -19.92 -17.49 10.63
CA LYS A 195 -19.56 -18.21 11.86
C LYS A 195 -19.33 -17.27 13.04
N ILE A 196 -18.64 -16.15 12.79
CA ILE A 196 -18.34 -15.16 13.82
C ILE A 196 -19.62 -14.44 14.28
N ASP A 197 -20.55 -14.13 13.38
CA ASP A 197 -21.85 -13.53 13.75
C ASP A 197 -22.67 -14.47 14.64
N GLU A 198 -22.68 -15.79 14.35
CA GLU A 198 -23.33 -16.80 15.19
C GLU A 198 -22.70 -16.85 16.59
N ILE A 199 -21.38 -16.99 16.68
CA ILE A 199 -20.63 -17.04 17.95
C ILE A 199 -20.76 -15.74 18.74
N SER A 200 -20.76 -14.59 18.05
CA SER A 200 -20.91 -13.28 18.67
C SER A 200 -22.26 -13.18 19.40
N ARG A 201 -23.35 -13.58 18.73
CA ARG A 201 -24.69 -13.58 19.31
C ARG A 201 -24.82 -14.53 20.50
N GLU A 202 -24.20 -15.71 20.44
CA GLU A 202 -24.18 -16.67 21.55
C GLU A 202 -23.47 -16.11 22.79
N ASN A 203 -22.40 -15.34 22.59
CA ASN A 203 -21.64 -14.70 23.67
C ASN A 203 -22.27 -13.39 24.18
N GLY A 204 -23.46 -13.04 23.70
CA GLY A 204 -24.15 -11.80 24.08
C GLY A 204 -23.48 -10.52 23.53
N LEU A 205 -22.56 -10.66 22.57
CA LEU A 205 -22.07 -9.55 21.77
C LEU A 205 -23.16 -9.23 20.73
N GLY A 206 -23.41 -7.94 20.49
CA GLY A 206 -24.50 -7.55 19.59
C GLY A 206 -24.21 -7.84 18.11
N PRO A 207 -25.20 -7.63 17.24
CA PRO A 207 -25.15 -8.08 15.84
C PRO A 207 -23.99 -7.44 15.07
N ILE A 208 -23.41 -8.20 14.14
CA ILE A 208 -22.43 -7.68 13.19
C ILE A 208 -23.18 -6.94 12.09
N ASP A 209 -23.21 -5.61 12.19
CA ASP A 209 -23.90 -4.73 11.24
C ASP A 209 -22.96 -4.01 10.29
N TRP A 210 -21.65 -4.04 10.58
CA TRP A 210 -20.65 -3.20 9.92
C TRP A 210 -19.47 -4.00 9.40
N LEU A 211 -18.97 -3.60 8.23
CA LEU A 211 -17.77 -4.11 7.58
C LEU A 211 -16.71 -3.01 7.52
N LEU A 212 -15.57 -3.27 8.15
CA LEU A 212 -14.40 -2.40 8.13
C LEU A 212 -13.67 -2.50 6.78
N GLN A 213 -13.33 -1.35 6.19
CA GLN A 213 -12.34 -1.27 5.13
C GLN A 213 -11.27 -0.22 5.46
N GLY A 214 -10.02 -0.52 5.10
CA GLY A 214 -8.89 0.38 5.25
C GLY A 214 -8.70 1.33 4.07
N THR A 215 -9.79 1.73 3.39
CA THR A 215 -9.77 2.62 2.22
C THR A 215 -9.10 3.94 2.55
N LEU A 216 -8.20 4.41 1.69
CA LEU A 216 -7.50 5.70 1.83
C LEU A 216 -8.03 6.75 0.88
N TYR A 217 -7.66 8.01 1.10
CA TYR A 217 -8.11 9.13 0.27
C TYR A 217 -7.71 9.00 -1.22
N PRO A 218 -6.49 8.53 -1.59
CA PRO A 218 -6.15 8.26 -2.98
C PRO A 218 -7.11 7.28 -3.67
N ASP A 219 -7.58 6.24 -2.95
CA ASP A 219 -8.52 5.25 -3.50
C ASP A 219 -9.88 5.89 -3.82
N VAL A 220 -10.31 6.83 -2.98
CA VAL A 220 -11.55 7.60 -3.19
C VAL A 220 -11.42 8.51 -4.42
N ILE A 221 -10.32 9.22 -4.58
CA ILE A 221 -10.08 10.10 -5.75
C ILE A 221 -10.07 9.30 -7.05
N GLU A 222 -9.41 8.13 -7.07
CA GLU A 222 -9.37 7.25 -8.23
C GLU A 222 -10.77 6.75 -8.61
N SER A 223 -11.62 6.44 -7.63
CA SER A 223 -12.99 5.96 -7.85
C SER A 223 -13.94 7.03 -8.43
N ILE A 224 -13.75 8.31 -8.07
CA ILE A 224 -14.59 9.43 -8.52
C ILE A 224 -14.18 9.91 -9.92
N SER A 225 -12.89 9.80 -10.27
CA SER A 225 -12.31 10.29 -11.53
C SER A 225 -12.64 9.43 -12.76
N PHE A 226 -13.55 8.46 -12.62
CA PHE A 226 -14.00 7.48 -13.63
C PHE A 226 -14.71 8.07 -14.87
N LYS A 227 -14.76 9.40 -15.05
CA LYS A 227 -15.38 10.06 -16.23
C LYS A 227 -14.38 10.47 -17.34
N GLY A 228 -13.15 9.95 -17.33
CA GLY A 228 -12.14 10.15 -18.40
C GLY A 228 -11.60 8.84 -18.98
N PRO A 229 -10.95 8.86 -20.17
CA PRO A 229 -10.60 7.66 -20.96
C PRO A 229 -9.35 6.93 -20.42
N SER A 230 -9.29 6.67 -19.12
CA SER A 230 -8.23 5.88 -18.52
C SER A 230 -8.66 4.42 -18.46
N ALA A 231 -7.87 3.54 -19.07
CA ALA A 231 -8.05 2.10 -18.99
C ALA A 231 -8.17 1.67 -17.52
N THR A 232 -8.97 0.63 -17.27
CA THR A 232 -9.33 0.04 -15.97
C THR A 232 -8.10 -0.42 -15.19
N ILE A 233 -7.36 0.51 -14.60
CA ILE A 233 -6.22 0.26 -13.73
C ILE A 233 -6.78 0.27 -12.30
N LYS A 234 -6.80 -0.91 -11.66
CA LYS A 234 -7.36 -1.25 -10.34
C LYS A 234 -8.87 -1.53 -10.33
N SER A 235 -9.26 -2.70 -10.85
CA SER A 235 -10.64 -3.16 -10.78
C SER A 235 -11.08 -3.74 -9.42
N HIS A 236 -10.18 -4.15 -8.50
CA HIS A 236 -10.61 -4.93 -7.32
C HIS A 236 -9.67 -4.83 -6.10
N HIS A 237 -9.27 -3.63 -5.67
CA HIS A 237 -8.50 -3.48 -4.42
C HIS A 237 -9.38 -3.32 -3.17
N ASN A 238 -10.63 -2.91 -3.35
CA ASN A 238 -11.59 -2.89 -2.28
C ASN A 238 -12.50 -4.10 -2.39
N VAL A 239 -12.89 -4.59 -1.23
CA VAL A 239 -13.89 -5.62 -0.92
C VAL A 239 -15.28 -5.36 -1.57
N GLY A 240 -15.38 -4.51 -2.61
CA GLY A 240 -16.61 -4.10 -3.29
C GLY A 240 -17.48 -5.24 -3.83
N GLY A 241 -16.88 -6.38 -4.20
CA GLY A 241 -17.66 -7.57 -4.60
C GLY A 241 -18.44 -8.22 -3.46
N LEU A 242 -18.03 -8.03 -2.19
CA LEU A 242 -18.75 -8.54 -1.02
C LEU A 242 -20.05 -7.78 -0.77
N LEU A 243 -20.14 -6.49 -1.11
CA LEU A 243 -21.27 -5.64 -0.73
C LEU A 243 -22.57 -5.93 -1.49
N GLU A 244 -22.48 -6.46 -2.72
CA GLU A 244 -23.69 -6.82 -3.48
C GLU A 244 -24.45 -7.97 -2.81
N ASN A 245 -23.76 -8.84 -2.06
CA ASN A 245 -24.34 -10.00 -1.38
C ASN A 245 -24.40 -9.87 0.16
N MET A 246 -23.55 -9.04 0.77
CA MET A 246 -23.52 -8.82 2.22
C MET A 246 -24.46 -7.70 2.66
N ARG A 247 -25.32 -7.99 3.65
CA ARG A 247 -26.21 -7.01 4.30
C ARG A 247 -25.49 -6.12 5.35
N LEU A 248 -24.19 -5.87 5.16
CA LEU A 248 -23.36 -5.09 6.09
C LEU A 248 -23.20 -3.65 5.62
N LYS A 249 -23.14 -2.71 6.56
CA LYS A 249 -22.83 -1.30 6.30
C LYS A 249 -21.32 -1.09 6.30
N LEU A 250 -20.80 -0.20 5.47
CA LEU A 250 -19.37 0.10 5.44
C LEU A 250 -18.94 1.07 6.52
N ILE A 251 -17.77 0.82 7.12
CA ILE A 251 -17.04 1.78 7.95
C ILE A 251 -15.59 1.91 7.44
N GLU A 252 -15.23 3.12 7.03
CA GLU A 252 -13.94 3.43 6.40
C GLU A 252 -13.25 4.54 7.20
N PRO A 253 -12.51 4.23 8.28
CA PRO A 253 -11.97 5.24 9.18
C PRO A 253 -10.77 6.01 8.62
N LEU A 254 -10.14 5.51 7.56
CA LEU A 254 -8.93 6.09 6.97
C LEU A 254 -9.20 6.83 5.65
N ARG A 255 -10.47 6.94 5.24
CA ARG A 255 -10.87 7.43 3.91
C ARG A 255 -10.48 8.87 3.59
N GLU A 256 -10.13 9.67 4.60
CA GLU A 256 -9.71 11.08 4.46
C GLU A 256 -8.20 11.25 4.61
N LEU A 257 -7.45 10.15 4.74
CA LEU A 257 -6.01 10.18 5.00
C LEU A 257 -5.17 9.77 3.80
N PHE A 258 -4.01 10.39 3.67
CA PHE A 258 -2.91 9.93 2.84
C PHE A 258 -2.03 8.89 3.56
N LYS A 259 -1.17 8.21 2.80
CA LYS A 259 -0.37 7.08 3.30
C LYS A 259 0.63 7.47 4.39
N ASP A 260 1.23 8.65 4.27
CA ASP A 260 2.13 9.23 5.25
C ASP A 260 1.39 9.60 6.55
N GLU A 261 0.18 10.16 6.44
CA GLU A 261 -0.70 10.41 7.57
C GLU A 261 -1.09 9.13 8.29
N VAL A 262 -1.43 8.06 7.56
CA VAL A 262 -1.70 6.73 8.16
C VAL A 262 -0.48 6.19 8.92
N ARG A 263 0.74 6.42 8.44
CA ARG A 263 1.96 6.02 9.16
C ARG A 263 2.20 6.86 10.41
N ALA A 264 1.98 8.17 10.33
CA ALA A 264 2.07 9.06 11.48
C ALA A 264 1.01 8.69 12.53
N LEU A 265 -0.21 8.40 12.09
CA LEU A 265 -1.31 7.89 12.91
C LEU A 265 -0.92 6.59 13.59
N GLY A 266 -0.39 5.62 12.85
CA GLY A 266 0.08 4.35 13.42
C GLY A 266 1.15 4.53 14.51
N THR A 267 2.04 5.52 14.34
CA THR A 267 3.07 5.86 15.33
C THR A 267 2.44 6.38 16.62
N LEU A 268 1.47 7.30 16.52
CA LEU A 268 0.71 7.82 17.66
C LEU A 268 -0.16 6.74 18.34
N LEU A 269 -0.58 5.73 17.57
CA LEU A 269 -1.29 4.57 18.07
C LEU A 269 -0.37 3.49 18.67
N GLU A 270 0.93 3.79 18.84
CA GLU A 270 1.94 2.90 19.42
C GLU A 270 2.08 1.56 18.68
N ILE A 271 1.79 1.55 17.38
CA ILE A 271 1.97 0.38 16.53
C ILE A 271 3.48 0.18 16.31
N PRO A 272 3.99 -1.07 16.37
CA PRO A 272 5.41 -1.33 16.15
C PRO A 272 5.92 -0.77 14.81
N GLU A 273 7.09 -0.14 14.83
CA GLU A 273 7.67 0.53 13.67
C GLU A 273 7.82 -0.41 12.46
N ASP A 274 8.24 -1.65 12.70
CA ASP A 274 8.39 -2.69 11.68
C ASP A 274 7.10 -2.96 10.88
N LEU A 275 5.94 -2.69 11.48
CA LEU A 275 4.64 -2.85 10.84
C LEU A 275 4.21 -1.59 10.07
N ILE A 276 4.50 -0.41 10.63
CA ILE A 276 4.20 0.90 10.02
C ILE A 276 4.96 1.08 8.71
N TRP A 277 6.24 0.71 8.72
CA TRP A 277 7.16 0.92 7.60
C TRP A 277 7.33 -0.31 6.71
N ARG A 278 6.47 -1.30 6.92
CA ARG A 278 6.43 -2.50 6.11
C ARG A 278 6.16 -2.16 4.65
N HIS A 279 6.93 -2.77 3.75
CA HIS A 279 6.69 -2.68 2.32
C HIS A 279 5.29 -3.21 1.98
N PRO A 280 4.60 -2.59 1.01
CA PRO A 280 3.29 -3.05 0.57
C PRO A 280 3.39 -4.50 0.05
N PHE A 281 2.34 -5.27 0.32
CA PHE A 281 2.22 -6.65 -0.13
C PHE A 281 0.91 -6.79 -0.90
N PRO A 282 0.94 -7.29 -2.15
CA PRO A 282 -0.23 -7.36 -2.99
C PRO A 282 -1.25 -8.36 -2.42
N GLY A 283 -2.55 -8.12 -2.65
CA GLY A 283 -3.62 -9.05 -2.22
C GLY A 283 -3.44 -10.48 -2.75
N PRO A 284 -3.11 -10.66 -4.05
CA PRO A 284 -2.70 -11.95 -4.61
C PRO A 284 -1.41 -12.56 -4.02
N GLY A 285 -0.70 -11.82 -3.18
CA GLY A 285 0.52 -12.25 -2.51
C GLY A 285 1.61 -12.71 -3.48
N ILE A 286 2.25 -13.82 -3.13
CA ILE A 286 3.32 -14.46 -3.92
C ILE A 286 2.80 -15.05 -5.24
N ALA A 287 1.49 -15.22 -5.43
CA ALA A 287 0.95 -15.83 -6.65
C ALA A 287 1.24 -15.02 -7.93
N ILE A 288 1.41 -13.70 -7.81
CA ILE A 288 1.83 -12.81 -8.92
C ILE A 288 3.35 -12.59 -8.96
N ARG A 289 4.08 -13.21 -8.05
CA ARG A 289 5.56 -13.24 -8.03
C ARG A 289 6.11 -14.61 -8.44
N VAL A 290 5.25 -15.61 -8.55
CA VAL A 290 5.53 -16.88 -9.22
C VAL A 290 4.96 -16.78 -10.62
N LEU A 291 5.83 -16.61 -11.61
CA LEU A 291 5.42 -16.45 -12.99
C LEU A 291 4.98 -17.80 -13.58
N GLY A 292 3.83 -17.80 -14.24
CA GLY A 292 3.18 -19.02 -14.72
C GLY A 292 2.36 -19.72 -13.65
N GLU A 293 2.42 -21.06 -13.62
CA GLU A 293 1.64 -21.88 -12.68
C GLU A 293 2.10 -21.68 -11.23
N VAL A 294 1.15 -21.64 -10.30
CA VAL A 294 1.38 -21.49 -8.86
C VAL A 294 1.11 -22.82 -8.16
N SER A 295 2.19 -23.53 -7.81
CA SER A 295 2.13 -24.78 -7.03
C SER A 295 2.73 -24.61 -5.63
N PRO A 296 2.40 -25.49 -4.66
CA PRO A 296 2.97 -25.41 -3.30
C PRO A 296 4.50 -25.37 -3.27
N SER A 297 5.17 -26.14 -4.14
CA SER A 297 6.64 -26.17 -4.21
C SER A 297 7.23 -24.87 -4.77
N GLN A 298 6.60 -24.27 -5.77
CA GLN A 298 7.03 -22.98 -6.32
C GLN A 298 6.81 -21.84 -5.33
N VAL A 299 5.69 -21.86 -4.61
CA VAL A 299 5.41 -20.88 -3.55
C VAL A 299 6.45 -20.98 -2.44
N GLU A 300 6.84 -22.19 -2.04
CA GLU A 300 7.89 -22.38 -1.03
C GLU A 300 9.24 -21.82 -1.48
N ILE A 301 9.65 -22.10 -2.73
CA ILE A 301 10.88 -21.53 -3.31
C ILE A 301 10.84 -20.00 -3.28
N ALA A 302 9.74 -19.41 -3.75
CA ALA A 302 9.58 -17.96 -3.76
C ALA A 302 9.57 -17.35 -2.35
N ARG A 303 8.92 -18.00 -1.38
CA ARG A 303 8.89 -17.60 0.05
C ARG A 303 10.29 -17.56 0.65
N LEU A 304 11.08 -18.61 0.45
CA LEU A 304 12.42 -18.70 0.98
C LEU A 304 13.36 -17.66 0.35
N ALA A 305 13.29 -17.50 -0.97
CA ALA A 305 14.08 -16.49 -1.68
C ALA A 305 13.71 -15.05 -1.25
N ASP A 306 12.41 -14.75 -1.14
CA ASP A 306 11.91 -13.44 -0.67
C ASP A 306 12.34 -13.18 0.78
N HIS A 307 12.24 -14.19 1.65
CA HIS A 307 12.66 -14.07 3.05
C HIS A 307 14.15 -13.72 3.16
N ILE A 308 15.03 -14.43 2.45
CA ILE A 308 16.47 -14.15 2.43
C ILE A 308 16.74 -12.74 1.89
N TYR A 309 16.05 -12.36 0.82
CA TYR A 309 16.25 -11.05 0.20
C TYR A 309 15.88 -9.90 1.15
N ILE A 310 14.70 -9.97 1.77
CA ILE A 310 14.25 -8.96 2.72
C ILE A 310 15.12 -8.93 3.98
N ASP A 311 15.56 -10.09 4.49
CA ASP A 311 16.46 -10.19 5.65
C ASP A 311 17.81 -9.50 5.38
N GLU A 312 18.44 -9.74 4.22
CA GLU A 312 19.69 -9.07 3.86
C GLU A 312 19.52 -7.56 3.62
N ILE A 313 18.40 -7.12 3.03
CA ILE A 313 18.08 -5.69 2.90
C ILE A 313 17.99 -5.02 4.28
N LYS A 314 17.32 -5.67 5.23
CA LYS A 314 17.19 -5.17 6.61
C LYS A 314 18.54 -5.11 7.31
N LYS A 315 19.34 -6.19 7.23
CA LYS A 315 20.71 -6.25 7.80
C LYS A 315 21.63 -5.18 7.21
N ALA A 316 21.43 -4.81 5.95
CA ALA A 316 22.18 -3.73 5.29
C ALA A 316 21.67 -2.32 5.63
N GLY A 317 20.58 -2.17 6.41
CA GLY A 317 20.00 -0.86 6.74
C GLY A 317 19.32 -0.17 5.56
N LEU A 318 18.99 -0.91 4.49
CA LEU A 318 18.47 -0.36 3.24
C LEU A 318 16.94 -0.35 3.18
N TYR A 319 16.26 -1.08 4.08
CA TYR A 319 14.82 -1.32 4.01
C TYR A 319 13.98 -0.03 3.94
N ARG A 320 14.38 1.01 4.68
CA ARG A 320 13.70 2.32 4.75
C ARG A 320 13.92 3.19 3.52
N GLN A 321 14.96 2.91 2.73
CA GLN A 321 15.28 3.66 1.51
C GLN A 321 14.48 3.11 0.32
N ILE A 322 14.06 1.85 0.39
CA ILE A 322 13.33 1.16 -0.65
C ILE A 322 11.82 1.30 -0.42
N SER A 323 11.06 1.69 -1.44
CA SER A 323 9.60 1.77 -1.36
C SER A 323 8.94 0.39 -1.38
N GLN A 324 9.48 -0.52 -2.20
CA GLN A 324 9.06 -1.92 -2.25
C GLN A 324 10.20 -2.83 -2.75
N ALA A 325 10.41 -3.97 -2.09
CA ALA A 325 11.30 -5.03 -2.54
C ALA A 325 10.62 -6.40 -2.49
N TYR A 326 10.96 -7.29 -3.43
CA TYR A 326 10.56 -8.69 -3.41
C TYR A 326 11.41 -9.59 -4.32
N ALA A 327 11.32 -10.90 -4.10
CA ALA A 327 11.86 -11.92 -5.02
C ALA A 327 10.74 -12.58 -5.84
N ALA A 328 10.93 -12.68 -7.15
CA ALA A 328 10.06 -13.40 -8.08
C ALA A 328 10.72 -14.67 -8.62
N LEU A 329 9.92 -15.72 -8.82
CA LEU A 329 10.34 -16.99 -9.41
C LEU A 329 9.98 -17.03 -10.89
N LEU A 330 10.98 -17.20 -11.75
CA LEU A 330 10.78 -17.25 -13.20
C LEU A 330 10.48 -18.69 -13.68
N PRO A 331 9.67 -18.87 -14.74
CA PRO A 331 9.32 -20.17 -15.30
C PRO A 331 10.40 -20.69 -16.27
N VAL A 332 11.66 -20.31 -16.03
CA VAL A 332 12.80 -20.71 -16.83
C VAL A 332 13.83 -21.39 -15.95
N ARG A 333 14.64 -22.25 -16.56
CA ARG A 333 15.72 -22.96 -15.89
C ARG A 333 17.06 -22.55 -16.46
N SER A 334 18.09 -22.71 -15.63
CA SER A 334 19.44 -22.37 -16.01
C SER A 334 20.43 -23.45 -15.63
N VAL A 335 21.50 -23.55 -16.41
CA VAL A 335 22.63 -24.42 -16.07
C VAL A 335 23.46 -23.77 -14.96
N GLY A 336 23.92 -24.61 -14.04
CA GLY A 336 24.82 -24.22 -12.95
C GLY A 336 25.76 -25.37 -12.60
N VAL A 337 26.73 -25.05 -11.74
CA VAL A 337 27.60 -26.02 -11.09
C VAL A 337 27.54 -25.71 -9.61
N MET A 338 27.03 -26.65 -8.83
CA MET A 338 26.90 -26.52 -7.37
C MET A 338 27.58 -27.73 -6.73
N GLY A 339 28.65 -27.49 -5.97
CA GLY A 339 29.64 -28.54 -5.67
C GLY A 339 30.30 -29.04 -6.95
N ASP A 340 30.41 -30.35 -7.12
CA ASP A 340 31.01 -30.99 -8.30
C ASP A 340 29.97 -31.52 -9.31
N GLN A 341 28.69 -31.15 -9.17
CA GLN A 341 27.61 -31.62 -10.03
C GLN A 341 27.00 -30.51 -10.87
N ARG A 342 26.64 -30.86 -12.11
CA ARG A 342 25.88 -29.99 -13.01
C ARG A 342 24.44 -29.92 -12.56
N THR A 343 23.90 -28.71 -12.42
CA THR A 343 22.51 -28.46 -12.02
C THR A 343 21.73 -27.81 -13.15
N TYR A 344 20.41 -28.02 -13.16
CA TYR A 344 19.46 -27.37 -14.07
C TYR A 344 18.21 -26.94 -13.30
N GLU A 345 18.31 -25.76 -12.70
CA GLU A 345 17.38 -25.27 -11.67
C GLU A 345 16.77 -23.92 -12.05
N GLN A 346 15.83 -23.41 -11.25
CA GLN A 346 15.06 -22.21 -11.55
C GLN A 346 15.86 -20.92 -11.29
N VAL A 347 15.31 -19.81 -11.78
CA VAL A 347 15.90 -18.48 -11.70
C VAL A 347 15.03 -17.58 -10.82
N ILE A 348 15.66 -16.88 -9.89
CA ILE A 348 15.03 -15.82 -9.09
C ILE A 348 15.35 -14.46 -9.70
N ALA A 349 14.33 -13.61 -9.85
CA ALA A 349 14.49 -12.19 -10.17
C ALA A 349 14.24 -11.36 -8.90
N LEU A 350 15.23 -10.56 -8.52
CA LEU A 350 15.13 -9.61 -7.43
C LEU A 350 14.61 -8.27 -7.95
N ARG A 351 13.61 -7.72 -7.28
CA ARG A 351 13.04 -6.41 -7.58
C ARG A 351 13.16 -5.51 -6.36
N ALA A 352 13.68 -4.30 -6.53
CA ALA A 352 13.53 -3.22 -5.55
C ALA A 352 13.36 -1.90 -6.28
N VAL A 353 12.47 -1.04 -5.77
CA VAL A 353 12.14 0.24 -6.38
C VAL A 353 12.09 1.37 -5.36
N GLU A 354 12.45 2.58 -5.81
CA GLU A 354 12.21 3.83 -5.10
C GLU A 354 11.08 4.58 -5.80
N SER A 355 10.15 5.10 -5.01
CA SER A 355 9.01 5.85 -5.52
C SER A 355 8.45 6.79 -4.46
N LYS A 356 8.02 7.97 -4.89
CA LYS A 356 7.30 8.95 -4.06
C LYS A 356 5.80 8.65 -3.98
N ASP A 357 5.19 8.21 -5.09
CA ASP A 357 3.73 8.10 -5.26
C ASP A 357 3.26 6.76 -5.87
N PHE A 358 4.18 5.83 -6.16
CA PHE A 358 3.96 4.58 -6.91
C PHE A 358 3.42 4.75 -8.34
N MET A 359 3.23 5.98 -8.83
CA MET A 359 2.83 6.28 -10.21
C MET A 359 4.04 6.20 -11.14
N THR A 360 5.18 6.74 -10.68
CA THR A 360 6.50 6.54 -11.29
C THR A 360 7.42 5.88 -10.29
N ALA A 361 8.32 5.01 -10.75
CA ALA A 361 9.27 4.35 -9.86
C ALA A 361 10.56 4.05 -10.61
N ASP A 362 11.70 4.32 -9.99
CA ASP A 362 12.99 3.86 -10.50
C ASP A 362 13.45 2.60 -9.75
N TRP A 363 14.28 1.79 -10.40
CA TRP A 363 14.86 0.63 -9.73
C TRP A 363 15.87 1.11 -8.68
N PHE A 364 15.90 0.48 -7.51
CA PHE A 364 16.81 0.86 -6.44
C PHE A 364 18.26 0.50 -6.82
N PRO A 365 19.25 1.39 -6.76
CA PRO A 365 20.64 1.06 -7.08
C PRO A 365 21.28 0.24 -5.94
N MET A 366 20.92 -1.03 -5.85
CA MET A 366 21.32 -1.93 -4.77
C MET A 366 22.85 -2.02 -4.68
N PRO A 367 23.46 -1.78 -3.49
CA PRO A 367 24.90 -1.91 -3.32
C PRO A 367 25.40 -3.30 -3.75
N VAL A 368 26.47 -3.33 -4.53
CA VAL A 368 27.04 -4.57 -5.09
C VAL A 368 27.33 -5.61 -3.99
N GLU A 369 27.81 -5.17 -2.83
CA GLU A 369 28.09 -6.07 -1.71
C GLU A 369 26.82 -6.68 -1.09
N ALA A 370 25.70 -5.95 -1.09
CA ALA A 370 24.41 -6.52 -0.70
C ALA A 370 23.94 -7.56 -1.72
N LEU A 371 24.00 -7.25 -3.02
CA LEU A 371 23.63 -8.19 -4.09
C LEU A 371 24.46 -9.48 -4.04
N LYS A 372 25.77 -9.39 -3.79
CA LYS A 372 26.65 -10.56 -3.64
C LYS A 372 26.17 -11.47 -2.51
N ARG A 373 25.88 -10.91 -1.32
CA ARG A 373 25.39 -11.68 -0.17
C ARG A 373 24.03 -12.31 -0.46
N ILE A 374 23.09 -11.53 -0.98
CA ILE A 374 21.75 -12.00 -1.34
C ILE A 374 21.85 -13.16 -2.34
N SER A 375 22.57 -12.97 -3.44
CA SER A 375 22.74 -13.98 -4.48
C SER A 375 23.36 -15.27 -3.93
N ASN A 376 24.43 -15.15 -3.13
CA ASN A 376 25.09 -16.31 -2.54
C ASN A 376 24.18 -17.07 -1.57
N ARG A 377 23.43 -16.36 -0.72
CA ARG A 377 22.50 -16.99 0.21
C ARG A 377 21.35 -17.69 -0.51
N ILE A 378 20.72 -17.02 -1.47
CA ILE A 378 19.61 -17.61 -2.24
C ILE A 378 20.07 -18.89 -2.96
N ILE A 379 21.20 -18.86 -3.67
CA ILE A 379 21.70 -20.03 -4.43
C ILE A 379 22.08 -21.20 -3.50
N ASN A 380 22.66 -20.92 -2.34
CA ASN A 380 23.13 -21.98 -1.44
C ASN A 380 22.04 -22.52 -0.48
N GLU A 381 21.07 -21.68 -0.09
CA GLU A 381 20.06 -22.03 0.91
C GLU A 381 18.73 -22.48 0.28
N VAL A 382 18.38 -21.99 -0.93
CA VAL A 382 17.09 -22.29 -1.58
C VAL A 382 17.24 -23.42 -2.59
N LYS A 383 16.79 -24.61 -2.23
CA LYS A 383 16.81 -25.78 -3.12
C LYS A 383 15.96 -25.54 -4.37
N GLY A 384 16.51 -25.82 -5.54
CA GLY A 384 15.81 -25.65 -6.82
C GLY A 384 16.05 -24.29 -7.47
N VAL A 385 16.98 -23.48 -6.95
CA VAL A 385 17.44 -22.22 -7.54
C VAL A 385 18.95 -22.25 -7.70
N ASN A 386 19.46 -21.93 -8.90
CA ASN A 386 20.90 -21.83 -9.16
C ASN A 386 21.32 -20.52 -9.83
N ARG A 387 20.39 -19.57 -9.98
CA ARG A 387 20.67 -18.29 -10.61
C ARG A 387 19.77 -17.20 -10.04
N VAL A 388 20.38 -16.04 -9.83
CA VAL A 388 19.73 -14.83 -9.34
C VAL A 388 19.99 -13.69 -10.32
N LEU A 389 18.96 -12.93 -10.63
CA LEU A 389 18.98 -11.73 -11.48
C LEU A 389 18.49 -10.52 -10.69
N TYR A 390 18.82 -9.32 -11.14
CA TYR A 390 18.32 -8.07 -10.58
C TYR A 390 17.60 -7.27 -11.69
N ASP A 391 16.36 -6.85 -11.43
CA ASP A 391 15.57 -6.09 -12.40
C ASP A 391 15.93 -4.60 -12.36
N VAL A 392 16.48 -4.12 -13.48
CA VAL A 392 16.93 -2.74 -13.70
C VAL A 392 15.97 -1.93 -14.60
N SER A 393 14.70 -2.31 -14.63
CA SER A 393 13.67 -1.66 -15.44
C SER A 393 12.87 -0.63 -14.63
N SER A 394 12.86 0.63 -15.06
CA SER A 394 12.03 1.68 -14.43
C SER A 394 10.54 1.53 -14.80
N LYS A 395 9.66 2.16 -14.02
CA LYS A 395 8.24 2.36 -14.33
C LYS A 395 8.03 3.84 -14.69
N PRO A 396 7.64 4.17 -15.94
CA PRO A 396 7.57 3.35 -17.16
C PRO A 396 8.95 2.97 -17.76
N PRO A 397 9.06 2.02 -18.72
CA PRO A 397 7.97 1.33 -19.44
C PRO A 397 7.42 0.08 -18.75
N SER A 398 8.08 -0.43 -17.70
CA SER A 398 7.66 -1.62 -16.97
C SER A 398 6.70 -1.29 -15.83
N THR A 399 6.26 -2.31 -15.10
CA THR A 399 5.52 -2.18 -13.84
C THR A 399 6.39 -2.54 -12.63
N ILE A 400 5.87 -2.35 -11.40
CA ILE A 400 6.60 -2.73 -10.18
C ILE A 400 6.52 -4.25 -9.97
N GLU A 401 5.31 -4.83 -10.03
CA GLU A 401 5.08 -6.28 -10.02
C GLU A 401 5.31 -6.85 -11.44
N PHE A 402 5.76 -8.11 -11.52
CA PHE A 402 6.01 -8.80 -12.80
C PHE A 402 4.72 -9.25 -13.52
N GLU A 403 3.65 -9.45 -12.76
CA GLU A 403 2.31 -9.86 -13.22
C GLU A 403 1.23 -9.07 -12.49
#